data_AF-A0AAW5KH92-F1
#
_entry.id   AF-A0AAW5KH92-F1
#
_cell.length_a   1.000
_cell.length_b   1.000
_cell.length_c   1.000
_cell.angle_alpha   90.00
_cell.angle_beta   90.00
_cell.angle_gamma   90.00
#
_symmetry.space_group_name_H-M   'P 1'
#
loop_
_entity.id
_entity.type
_entity.pdbx_description
1 polymer ?
#
loop_
_entity_poly.entity_id
_entity_poly.type
_entity_poly.pdbx_seq_one_letter_code
_entity_poly.pdbx_strand_id
1 'polypeptide(L)'
;MIPVLFAPGETAFESDGLGLLPDCLSCEVTEERNGIFEASIQYPTTGRHYADIENGSIVKLLPNDASDPQLFRVYKISAPINQVVTLSLEHISYELGDTPVIRFQASGNAGTALTTLLRAAVVPHRFSAWSDITSANSTEIKEPCSVRACLGGKEGSILDVWGGEYEWDNFEIKLHAHRGQRTEVVLEYGKNITDLTQEQNIGEMVTALLPYAKQTVDGTDVYTILPEQYLEAPTADKFPRLRVGVRDFTSDFSGGEPVTVDALRAKAQAYIKSANIGVPLVNIKVAFEPLWQTEGNEALRPLQKVGLGDTLTVRFSALGVDATAKVIKTVYDTLAEKYVSIELGDAKSNLADTIGGVQNSVTEIKKTVDSVDSLIEAEVTHATDILTGTDGGHVVIKRDDAGKPQEILIMGTEDMATAKKVWRWNMGGFGYSSNGINGPYDTAITMDGHIVAKFITAFTIIGSQIVAGRIQSKDGTIYFDLDSGDAAVKKLVGAGGMSIDVGEFANIYGTKFYGLRINNPAGESVIKLGIDPAEKSGGTFYLPRLAGINFGDIDDPRGAYISVYRSGSLDGSETWGTMEIGIKSPNTTGSLVRISRREIWVTMPREDGTSQNNSITITPAGIELCGKVTVNGREI
;
A
#
# COMPACT_ATOMS: atom_id res chain seq x y z
N MET A 1 20.26 21.32 -13.13
CA MET A 1 20.26 21.12 -14.59
C MET A 1 18.87 21.43 -15.11
N ILE A 2 18.75 22.10 -16.25
CA ILE A 2 17.44 22.22 -16.92
C ILE A 2 17.17 20.92 -17.70
N PRO A 3 16.05 20.21 -17.47
CA PRO A 3 15.74 18.98 -18.20
C PRO A 3 15.62 19.21 -19.72
N VAL A 4 15.98 18.20 -20.51
CA VAL A 4 15.93 18.24 -21.99
C VAL A 4 14.81 17.33 -22.48
N LEU A 5 13.90 17.85 -23.30
CA LEU A 5 12.78 17.12 -23.89
C LEU A 5 13.18 16.51 -25.23
N PHE A 6 12.77 15.27 -25.47
CA PHE A 6 12.90 14.54 -26.72
C PHE A 6 11.56 13.96 -27.15
N ALA A 7 11.39 13.80 -28.45
CA ALA A 7 10.22 13.14 -29.03
C ALA A 7 10.16 11.65 -28.60
N PRO A 8 8.97 11.02 -28.55
CA PRO A 8 8.84 9.64 -28.07
C PRO A 8 9.67 8.59 -28.81
N GLY A 9 9.95 8.84 -30.10
CA GLY A 9 10.71 7.97 -31.00
C GLY A 9 12.21 8.31 -31.11
N GLU A 10 12.74 9.23 -30.30
CA GLU A 10 14.17 9.54 -30.31
C GLU A 10 15.02 8.33 -29.90
N THR A 11 16.17 8.15 -30.57
CA THR A 11 17.08 7.04 -30.29
C THR A 11 18.55 7.44 -30.15
N ALA A 12 18.96 8.59 -30.65
CA ALA A 12 20.34 9.05 -30.61
C ALA A 12 20.67 9.79 -29.30
N PHE A 13 19.80 10.70 -28.85
CA PHE A 13 20.00 11.51 -27.62
C PHE A 13 21.30 12.34 -27.59
N GLU A 14 21.88 12.60 -28.75
CA GLU A 14 23.13 13.39 -28.93
C GLU A 14 22.87 14.88 -29.15
N SER A 15 21.62 15.27 -29.42
CA SER A 15 21.18 16.67 -29.62
C SER A 15 20.43 17.22 -28.40
N ASP A 16 20.03 18.49 -28.47
CA ASP A 16 19.13 19.11 -27.48
C ASP A 16 17.65 18.72 -27.65
N GLY A 17 17.36 17.73 -28.50
CA GLY A 17 16.01 17.21 -28.72
C GLY A 17 15.02 18.27 -29.23
N LEU A 18 13.82 18.28 -28.65
CA LEU A 18 12.79 19.29 -28.88
C LEU A 18 13.10 20.61 -28.14
N GLY A 19 13.97 20.55 -27.13
CA GLY A 19 14.45 21.73 -26.39
C GLY A 19 14.58 21.51 -24.89
N LEU A 20 15.17 22.49 -24.22
CA LEU A 20 15.21 22.56 -22.76
C LEU A 20 13.82 22.87 -22.20
N LEU A 21 13.52 22.42 -20.97
CA LEU A 21 12.29 22.73 -20.23
C LEU A 21 12.52 23.84 -19.19
N PRO A 22 12.74 25.12 -19.57
CA PRO A 22 13.12 26.18 -18.64
C PRO A 22 11.98 26.61 -17.70
N ASP A 23 10.72 26.38 -18.08
CA ASP A 23 9.54 26.73 -17.30
C ASP A 23 9.16 25.66 -16.25
N CYS A 24 10.03 24.67 -16.05
CA CYS A 24 9.85 23.64 -15.04
C CYS A 24 9.80 24.25 -13.63
N LEU A 25 8.71 23.99 -12.90
CA LEU A 25 8.51 24.52 -11.55
C LEU A 25 9.12 23.62 -10.47
N SER A 26 9.12 22.31 -10.71
CA SER A 26 9.80 21.32 -9.88
C SER A 26 10.18 20.11 -10.72
N CYS A 27 11.32 19.48 -10.41
CA CYS A 27 11.76 18.24 -11.04
C CYS A 27 12.42 17.36 -9.98
N GLU A 28 11.68 16.39 -9.46
CA GLU A 28 12.16 15.49 -8.41
C GLU A 28 12.35 14.08 -8.97
N VAL A 29 13.50 13.46 -8.68
CA VAL A 29 13.82 12.08 -9.06
C VAL A 29 13.89 11.24 -7.79
N THR A 30 13.14 10.15 -7.76
CA THR A 30 13.19 9.16 -6.68
C THR A 30 13.90 7.91 -7.19
N GLU A 31 15.01 7.55 -6.57
CA GLU A 31 15.75 6.31 -6.85
C GLU A 31 15.83 5.46 -5.58
N GLU A 32 15.47 4.17 -5.67
CA GLU A 32 15.52 3.20 -4.58
C GLU A 32 16.37 1.99 -4.98
N ARG A 33 17.18 1.50 -4.04
CA ARG A 33 18.07 0.35 -4.25
C ARG A 33 17.22 -0.89 -4.56
N ASN A 34 17.42 -1.46 -5.75
CA ASN A 34 16.62 -2.59 -6.26
C ASN A 34 15.09 -2.31 -6.25
N GLY A 35 14.69 -1.05 -6.43
CA GLY A 35 13.29 -0.61 -6.36
C GLY A 35 12.93 0.41 -7.44
N ILE A 36 12.18 1.43 -7.02
CA ILE A 36 11.65 2.50 -7.87
C ILE A 36 12.78 3.35 -8.48
N PHE A 37 12.58 3.81 -9.71
CA PHE A 37 13.43 4.81 -10.34
C PHE A 37 12.57 5.67 -11.27
N GLU A 38 11.96 6.70 -10.68
CA GLU A 38 10.92 7.53 -11.32
C GLU A 38 11.21 9.01 -11.08
N ALA A 39 10.65 9.86 -11.95
CA ALA A 39 10.73 11.30 -11.83
C ALA A 39 9.34 11.94 -11.88
N SER A 40 9.20 13.09 -11.23
CA SER A 40 7.99 13.91 -11.21
C SER A 40 8.33 15.35 -11.59
N ILE A 41 7.68 15.86 -12.62
CA ILE A 41 7.88 17.23 -13.10
C ILE A 41 6.57 18.02 -12.97
N GLN A 42 6.63 19.20 -12.35
CA GLN A 42 5.54 20.19 -12.45
C GLN A 42 5.86 21.19 -13.55
N TYR A 43 4.97 21.30 -14.54
CA TYR A 43 5.16 22.16 -15.70
C TYR A 43 3.89 22.97 -16.01
N PRO A 44 3.98 24.29 -16.23
CA PRO A 44 2.82 25.12 -16.51
C PRO A 44 2.33 24.91 -17.95
N THR A 45 1.02 24.94 -18.16
CA THR A 45 0.44 24.86 -19.52
C THR A 45 0.80 26.04 -20.41
N THR A 46 1.24 27.16 -19.82
CA THR A 46 1.79 28.33 -20.53
C THR A 46 3.28 28.20 -20.86
N GLY A 47 3.94 27.12 -20.43
CA GLY A 47 5.37 26.90 -20.65
C GLY A 47 5.68 26.65 -22.12
N ARG A 48 6.89 27.04 -22.54
CA ARG A 48 7.29 27.08 -23.97
C ARG A 48 7.06 25.76 -24.70
N HIS A 49 7.36 24.65 -24.06
CA HIS A 49 7.33 23.32 -24.65
C HIS A 49 6.11 22.50 -24.19
N TYR A 50 5.12 23.11 -23.53
CA TYR A 50 3.96 22.36 -23.05
C TYR A 50 3.22 21.63 -24.20
N ALA A 51 3.09 22.28 -25.35
CA ALA A 51 2.46 21.69 -26.53
C ALA A 51 3.26 20.54 -27.17
N ASP A 52 4.54 20.40 -26.84
CA ASP A 52 5.43 19.37 -27.36
C ASP A 52 5.49 18.13 -26.43
N ILE A 53 4.93 18.22 -25.22
CA ILE A 53 4.95 17.15 -24.22
C ILE A 53 3.74 16.23 -24.43
N GLU A 54 4.02 14.96 -24.70
CA GLU A 54 3.02 13.92 -24.87
C GLU A 54 3.39 12.65 -24.10
N ASN A 55 2.42 11.74 -23.94
CA ASN A 55 2.72 10.41 -23.39
C ASN A 55 3.74 9.72 -24.31
N GLY A 56 4.79 9.17 -23.71
CA GLY A 56 5.91 8.57 -24.39
C GLY A 56 7.07 9.53 -24.65
N SER A 57 6.91 10.86 -24.50
CA SER A 57 8.03 11.81 -24.58
C SER A 57 9.15 11.41 -23.63
N ILE A 58 10.41 11.65 -24.02
CA ILE A 58 11.57 11.28 -23.22
C ILE A 58 12.19 12.55 -22.66
N VAL A 59 12.47 12.57 -21.36
CA VAL A 59 13.13 13.68 -20.69
C VAL A 59 14.47 13.20 -20.15
N LYS A 60 15.54 13.89 -20.54
CA LYS A 60 16.89 13.68 -20.03
C LYS A 60 17.17 14.64 -18.89
N LEU A 61 17.52 14.11 -17.72
CA LEU A 61 17.65 14.89 -16.48
C LEU A 61 18.68 14.24 -15.54
N LEU A 62 19.24 15.01 -14.59
CA LEU A 62 20.16 14.46 -13.59
C LEU A 62 19.36 13.74 -12.50
N PRO A 63 19.62 12.43 -12.27
CA PRO A 63 18.96 11.69 -11.19
C PRO A 63 19.57 11.96 -9.82
N ASN A 64 20.83 12.39 -9.77
CA ASN A 64 21.61 12.62 -8.56
C ASN A 64 22.84 13.48 -8.90
N ASP A 65 23.72 13.71 -7.92
CA ASP A 65 24.90 14.59 -8.01
C ASP A 65 26.20 13.90 -8.50
N ALA A 66 26.12 12.61 -8.84
CA ALA A 66 27.26 11.77 -9.20
C ALA A 66 27.14 11.11 -10.59
N SER A 67 25.93 10.72 -10.99
CA SER A 67 25.62 10.06 -12.24
C SER A 67 25.52 11.07 -13.39
N ASP A 68 25.85 10.61 -14.59
CA ASP A 68 25.50 11.32 -15.82
C ASP A 68 23.98 11.42 -15.99
N PRO A 69 23.47 12.40 -16.78
CA PRO A 69 22.04 12.53 -17.02
C PRO A 69 21.41 11.26 -17.58
N GLN A 70 20.25 10.91 -17.04
CA GLN A 70 19.51 9.68 -17.35
C GLN A 70 18.22 10.00 -18.11
N LEU A 71 17.73 9.01 -18.85
CA LEU A 71 16.53 9.10 -19.68
C LEU A 71 15.30 8.59 -18.92
N PHE A 72 14.25 9.40 -18.89
CA PHE A 72 12.96 9.07 -18.30
C PHE A 72 11.84 9.25 -19.32
N ARG A 73 10.90 8.30 -19.39
CA ARG A 73 9.77 8.33 -20.31
C ARG A 73 8.51 8.81 -19.57
N VAL A 74 7.82 9.80 -20.13
CA VAL A 74 6.54 10.29 -19.61
C VAL A 74 5.48 9.21 -19.83
N TYR A 75 4.90 8.66 -18.76
CA TYR A 75 3.82 7.68 -18.85
C TYR A 75 2.45 8.26 -18.45
N LYS A 76 2.45 9.41 -17.78
CA LYS A 76 1.22 10.08 -17.33
C LYS A 76 1.39 11.59 -17.28
N ILE A 77 0.35 12.30 -17.73
CA ILE A 77 0.21 13.76 -17.67
C ILE A 77 -1.10 14.07 -16.95
N SER A 78 -1.06 14.86 -15.87
CA SER A 78 -2.28 15.30 -15.17
C SER A 78 -2.97 16.48 -15.90
N ALA A 79 -4.27 16.66 -15.68
CA ALA A 79 -5.05 17.79 -16.22
C ALA A 79 -5.75 18.59 -15.10
N PRO A 80 -5.00 19.38 -14.31
CA PRO A 80 -5.56 20.10 -13.16
C PRO A 80 -6.05 21.52 -13.53
N ILE A 81 -7.03 22.01 -12.76
CA ILE A 81 -7.67 23.33 -12.97
C ILE A 81 -6.68 24.50 -12.81
N ASN A 82 -5.66 24.35 -11.97
CA ASN A 82 -4.65 25.39 -11.71
C ASN A 82 -3.63 25.56 -12.86
N GLN A 83 -3.79 24.86 -13.98
CA GLN A 83 -2.95 24.99 -15.18
C GLN A 83 -1.46 24.63 -14.98
N VAL A 84 -1.14 23.88 -13.92
CA VAL A 84 0.20 23.32 -13.68
C VAL A 84 0.09 21.80 -13.75
N VAL A 85 0.52 21.21 -14.86
CA VAL A 85 0.46 19.75 -15.04
C VAL A 85 1.56 19.06 -14.25
N THR A 86 1.27 17.82 -13.84
CA THR A 86 2.24 16.89 -13.27
C THR A 86 2.55 15.84 -14.32
N LEU A 87 3.81 15.77 -14.74
CA LEU A 87 4.34 14.71 -15.58
C LEU A 87 4.92 13.64 -14.66
N SER A 88 4.41 12.42 -14.75
CA SER A 88 5.02 11.25 -14.10
C SER A 88 5.85 10.51 -15.13
N LEU A 89 7.11 10.29 -14.79
CA LEU A 89 8.08 9.68 -15.69
C LEU A 89 8.74 8.46 -15.03
N GLU A 90 8.98 7.43 -15.82
CA GLU A 90 9.70 6.23 -15.40
C GLU A 90 11.08 6.18 -16.08
N HIS A 91 12.10 5.68 -15.40
CA HIS A 91 13.42 5.49 -16.02
C HIS A 91 13.31 4.54 -17.22
N ILE A 92 14.12 4.74 -18.26
CA ILE A 92 14.03 3.94 -19.50
C ILE A 92 14.19 2.43 -19.28
N SER A 93 14.82 2.02 -18.18
CA SER A 93 14.93 0.61 -17.76
C SER A 93 13.57 -0.09 -17.57
N TYR A 94 12.47 0.65 -17.44
CA TYR A 94 11.13 0.08 -17.29
C TYR A 94 10.64 -0.58 -18.58
N GLU A 95 11.23 -0.27 -19.75
CA GLU A 95 11.01 -1.00 -21.02
C GLU A 95 11.34 -2.50 -20.91
N LEU A 96 12.18 -2.90 -19.96
CA LEU A 96 12.48 -4.31 -19.66
C LEU A 96 11.25 -5.04 -19.10
N GLY A 97 10.26 -4.33 -18.58
CA GLY A 97 8.95 -4.84 -18.16
C GLY A 97 8.09 -5.28 -19.33
N ASP A 98 8.23 -4.61 -20.47
CA ASP A 98 7.50 -4.89 -21.71
C ASP A 98 8.27 -5.80 -22.69
N THR A 99 9.44 -6.27 -22.28
CA THR A 99 10.31 -7.15 -23.07
C THR A 99 10.12 -8.60 -22.63
N PRO A 100 9.32 -9.44 -23.33
CA PRO A 100 9.07 -10.80 -22.90
C PRO A 100 10.24 -11.75 -23.21
N VAL A 101 10.36 -12.78 -22.39
CA VAL A 101 11.25 -13.93 -22.50
C VAL A 101 10.39 -15.18 -22.34
N ILE A 102 10.47 -16.13 -23.28
CA ILE A 102 9.66 -17.37 -23.23
C ILE A 102 10.18 -18.32 -22.16
N ARG A 103 11.51 -18.45 -22.08
CA ARG A 103 12.23 -19.25 -21.10
C ARG A 103 13.58 -18.61 -20.84
N PHE A 104 13.99 -18.56 -19.59
CA PHE A 104 15.32 -18.10 -19.20
C PHE A 104 16.08 -19.23 -18.53
N GLN A 105 17.27 -19.54 -19.03
CA GLN A 105 18.18 -20.48 -18.40
C GLN A 105 19.59 -19.94 -18.50
N ALA A 106 20.30 -19.89 -17.38
CA ALA A 106 21.67 -19.42 -17.33
C ALA A 106 22.50 -20.24 -16.34
N SER A 107 23.77 -20.38 -16.63
CA SER A 107 24.79 -20.94 -15.74
C SER A 107 26.08 -20.15 -15.91
N GLY A 108 26.73 -19.81 -14.80
CA GLY A 108 27.93 -19.00 -14.75
C GLY A 108 27.83 -17.82 -13.77
N ASN A 109 28.66 -16.81 -13.98
CA ASN A 109 28.63 -15.59 -13.17
C ASN A 109 27.47 -14.66 -13.58
N ALA A 110 27.19 -13.64 -12.76
CA ALA A 110 26.01 -12.81 -12.94
C ALA A 110 26.05 -12.01 -14.26
N GLY A 111 27.24 -11.56 -14.70
CA GLY A 111 27.41 -10.91 -16.00
C GLY A 111 27.03 -11.82 -17.18
N THR A 112 27.37 -13.11 -17.09
CA THR A 112 26.96 -14.12 -18.08
C THR A 112 25.45 -14.34 -18.04
N ALA A 113 24.86 -14.42 -16.85
CA ALA A 113 23.42 -14.60 -16.67
C ALA A 113 22.62 -13.42 -17.24
N LEU A 114 23.03 -12.17 -16.95
CA LEU A 114 22.40 -10.96 -17.49
C LEU A 114 22.48 -10.92 -19.02
N THR A 115 23.67 -11.19 -19.57
CA THR A 115 23.86 -11.20 -21.03
C THR A 115 23.01 -12.30 -21.69
N THR A 116 22.88 -13.45 -21.04
CA THR A 116 22.05 -14.56 -21.52
C THR A 116 20.56 -14.20 -21.48
N LEU A 117 20.12 -13.54 -20.42
CA LEU A 117 18.75 -13.06 -20.27
C LEU A 117 18.38 -12.06 -21.37
N LEU A 118 19.24 -11.07 -21.61
CA LEU A 118 19.03 -10.08 -22.67
C LEU A 118 18.96 -10.74 -24.05
N ARG A 119 19.82 -11.72 -24.34
CA ARG A 119 19.75 -12.50 -25.60
C ARG A 119 18.50 -13.36 -25.74
N ALA A 120 17.86 -13.73 -24.63
CA ALA A 120 16.64 -14.52 -24.62
C ALA A 120 15.37 -13.68 -24.81
N ALA A 121 15.49 -12.34 -24.81
CA ALA A 121 14.39 -11.44 -25.13
C ALA A 121 13.84 -11.72 -26.52
N VAL A 122 12.50 -11.75 -26.62
CA VAL A 122 11.80 -12.02 -27.87
C VAL A 122 11.79 -10.80 -28.80
N VAL A 123 11.78 -9.60 -28.21
CA VAL A 123 11.78 -8.33 -28.95
C VAL A 123 13.18 -7.69 -28.95
N PRO A 124 13.60 -7.07 -30.07
CA PRO A 124 14.85 -6.32 -30.11
C PRO A 124 14.86 -5.20 -29.07
N HIS A 125 16.00 -5.03 -28.41
CA HIS A 125 16.21 -3.97 -27.43
C HIS A 125 17.64 -3.42 -27.52
N ARG A 126 17.89 -2.31 -26.82
CA ARG A 126 19.22 -1.65 -26.79
C ARG A 126 20.03 -1.94 -25.53
N PHE A 127 19.45 -2.66 -24.58
CA PHE A 127 20.11 -2.91 -23.31
C PHE A 127 21.39 -3.75 -23.42
N SER A 128 22.42 -3.34 -22.67
CA SER A 128 23.64 -4.09 -22.38
C SER A 128 23.69 -4.45 -20.89
N ALA A 129 24.64 -5.32 -20.52
CA ALA A 129 24.80 -5.75 -19.14
C ALA A 129 26.26 -5.81 -18.71
N TRP A 130 26.48 -5.46 -17.44
CA TRP A 130 27.76 -5.58 -16.75
C TRP A 130 27.56 -6.06 -15.31
N SER A 131 28.54 -6.78 -14.76
CA SER A 131 28.57 -7.15 -13.34
C SER A 131 30.00 -7.48 -12.88
N ASP A 132 30.30 -7.16 -11.63
CA ASP A 132 31.53 -7.52 -10.91
C ASP A 132 31.35 -8.78 -10.04
N ILE A 133 30.14 -9.37 -9.98
CA ILE A 133 29.87 -10.60 -9.23
C ILE A 133 30.51 -11.77 -9.98
N THR A 134 31.54 -12.37 -9.37
CA THR A 134 32.32 -13.47 -9.98
C THR A 134 31.83 -14.87 -9.59
N SER A 135 30.98 -15.00 -8.57
CA SER A 135 30.45 -16.29 -8.13
C SER A 135 29.59 -16.94 -9.21
N ALA A 136 29.83 -18.23 -9.46
CA ALA A 136 29.08 -19.01 -10.43
C ALA A 136 27.86 -19.66 -9.78
N ASN A 137 26.68 -19.47 -10.38
CA ASN A 137 25.42 -20.12 -10.02
C ASN A 137 24.67 -20.52 -11.29
N SER A 138 23.50 -21.13 -11.14
CA SER A 138 22.62 -21.47 -12.26
C SER A 138 21.17 -21.29 -11.91
N THR A 139 20.34 -20.94 -12.90
CA THR A 139 18.89 -20.83 -12.75
C THR A 139 18.16 -21.27 -14.01
N GLU A 140 16.91 -21.69 -13.84
CA GLU A 140 15.97 -21.96 -14.92
C GLU A 140 14.59 -21.41 -14.54
N ILE A 141 14.02 -20.58 -15.41
CA ILE A 141 12.66 -20.05 -15.33
C ILE A 141 11.92 -20.54 -16.56
N LYS A 142 10.93 -21.41 -16.35
CA LYS A 142 10.25 -22.16 -17.42
C LYS A 142 9.04 -21.43 -17.97
N GLU A 143 8.38 -20.62 -17.15
CA GLU A 143 7.23 -19.81 -17.54
C GLU A 143 7.68 -18.53 -18.24
N PRO A 144 6.95 -18.08 -19.28
CA PRO A 144 7.18 -16.78 -19.87
C PRO A 144 7.14 -15.64 -18.83
N CYS A 145 8.18 -14.80 -18.83
CA CYS A 145 8.30 -13.60 -17.99
C CYS A 145 8.76 -12.39 -18.78
N SER A 146 8.57 -11.19 -18.25
CA SER A 146 9.33 -10.03 -18.72
C SER A 146 10.79 -10.14 -18.29
N VAL A 147 11.71 -9.54 -19.05
CA VAL A 147 13.12 -9.41 -18.64
C VAL A 147 13.22 -8.85 -17.23
N ARG A 148 12.42 -7.83 -16.90
CA ARG A 148 12.34 -7.25 -15.55
C ARG A 148 12.05 -8.28 -14.46
N ALA A 149 11.07 -9.16 -14.66
CA ALA A 149 10.73 -10.20 -13.67
C ALA A 149 11.85 -11.24 -13.53
N CYS A 150 12.54 -11.55 -14.63
CA CYS A 150 13.66 -12.48 -14.58
C CYS A 150 14.94 -11.81 -13.98
N LEU A 151 15.05 -10.47 -13.95
CA LEU A 151 16.09 -9.72 -13.22
C LEU A 151 15.87 -9.77 -11.71
N GLY A 152 14.64 -9.56 -11.24
CA GLY A 152 14.31 -9.61 -9.82
C GLY A 152 12.81 -9.62 -9.57
N GLY A 153 12.40 -10.21 -8.46
CA GLY A 153 11.00 -10.20 -8.01
C GLY A 153 10.24 -11.52 -8.15
N LYS A 154 10.94 -12.59 -8.51
CA LYS A 154 10.44 -13.97 -8.36
C LYS A 154 11.57 -14.94 -8.06
N GLU A 155 11.19 -16.11 -7.56
CA GLU A 155 12.09 -17.24 -7.34
C GLU A 155 12.84 -17.57 -8.64
N GLY A 156 14.16 -17.78 -8.53
CA GLY A 156 15.04 -18.08 -9.66
C GLY A 156 15.46 -16.86 -10.49
N SER A 157 15.02 -15.64 -10.15
CA SER A 157 15.52 -14.42 -10.79
C SER A 157 17.01 -14.18 -10.54
N ILE A 158 17.64 -13.30 -11.34
CA ILE A 158 19.08 -13.03 -11.20
C ILE A 158 19.41 -12.47 -9.80
N LEU A 159 18.59 -11.55 -9.28
CA LEU A 159 18.77 -10.99 -7.94
C LEU A 159 18.57 -12.03 -6.83
N ASP A 160 17.67 -13.00 -7.02
CA ASP A 160 17.43 -14.08 -6.06
C ASP A 160 18.61 -15.08 -6.00
N VAL A 161 19.20 -15.40 -7.15
CA VAL A 161 20.24 -16.43 -7.28
C VAL A 161 21.67 -15.89 -7.12
N TRP A 162 21.97 -14.70 -7.63
CA TRP A 162 23.30 -14.09 -7.53
C TRP A 162 23.39 -12.98 -6.48
N GLY A 163 22.26 -12.46 -6.00
CA GLY A 163 22.25 -11.27 -5.14
C GLY A 163 22.71 -10.02 -5.88
N GLY A 164 23.18 -9.03 -5.11
CA GLY A 164 23.75 -7.80 -5.63
C GLY A 164 22.80 -6.59 -5.60
N GLU A 165 23.30 -5.50 -6.17
CA GLU A 165 22.66 -4.18 -6.14
C GLU A 165 22.67 -3.59 -7.55
N TYR A 166 21.48 -3.37 -8.11
CA TYR A 166 21.33 -2.83 -9.45
C TYR A 166 21.67 -1.33 -9.51
N GLU A 167 22.34 -0.94 -10.58
CA GLU A 167 22.49 0.43 -11.07
C GLU A 167 21.99 0.46 -12.52
N TRP A 168 21.13 1.43 -12.81
CA TRP A 168 20.59 1.67 -14.15
C TRP A 168 21.30 2.87 -14.73
N ASP A 169 21.98 2.66 -15.86
CA ASP A 169 22.65 3.73 -16.60
C ASP A 169 22.14 3.74 -18.04
N ASN A 170 21.01 4.40 -18.23
CA ASN A 170 20.23 4.44 -19.46
C ASN A 170 19.96 3.00 -19.95
N PHE A 171 20.68 2.56 -20.98
CA PHE A 171 20.56 1.24 -21.57
C PHE A 171 21.58 0.22 -21.01
N GLU A 172 22.43 0.59 -20.05
CA GLU A 172 23.33 -0.35 -19.40
C GLU A 172 22.77 -0.81 -18.04
N ILE A 173 22.63 -2.12 -17.89
CA ILE A 173 22.23 -2.77 -16.63
C ILE A 173 23.51 -3.18 -15.90
N LYS A 174 23.79 -2.54 -14.76
CA LYS A 174 24.93 -2.89 -13.92
C LYS A 174 24.44 -3.62 -12.67
N LEU A 175 24.98 -4.80 -12.40
CA LEU A 175 24.72 -5.52 -11.16
C LEU A 175 26.00 -5.60 -10.33
N HIS A 176 26.06 -4.78 -9.29
CA HIS A 176 27.20 -4.71 -8.40
C HIS A 176 27.08 -5.75 -7.28
N ALA A 177 28.19 -6.34 -6.85
CA ALA A 177 28.27 -7.08 -5.60
C ALA A 177 27.95 -6.15 -4.42
N HIS A 178 28.53 -4.94 -4.45
CA HIS A 178 28.27 -3.86 -3.51
C HIS A 178 28.32 -2.50 -4.24
N ARG A 179 27.16 -1.88 -4.45
CA ARG A 179 27.01 -0.53 -4.96
C ARG A 179 27.31 0.48 -3.85
N GLY A 180 27.99 1.56 -4.21
CA GLY A 180 28.39 2.64 -3.30
C GLY A 180 29.65 2.34 -2.49
N GLN A 181 30.05 3.30 -1.66
CA GLN A 181 31.29 3.24 -0.87
C GLN A 181 31.01 3.60 0.59
N ARG A 182 31.93 3.21 1.50
CA ARG A 182 31.90 3.74 2.86
C ARG A 182 32.42 5.18 2.84
N THR A 183 31.59 6.12 3.25
CA THR A 183 31.94 7.54 3.25
C THR A 183 32.35 8.01 4.65
N GLU A 184 33.13 9.09 4.71
CA GLU A 184 33.44 9.80 5.96
C GLU A 184 32.34 10.80 6.36
N VAL A 185 31.24 10.84 5.60
CA VAL A 185 30.12 11.76 5.84
C VAL A 185 29.40 11.36 7.13
N VAL A 186 29.27 12.34 8.03
CA VAL A 186 28.48 12.23 9.25
C VAL A 186 27.27 13.16 9.13
N LEU A 187 26.08 12.57 9.17
CA LEU A 187 24.82 13.30 9.31
C LEU A 187 24.54 13.48 10.80
N GLU A 188 24.53 14.74 11.27
CA GLU A 188 24.43 15.05 12.69
C GLU A 188 23.36 16.12 12.97
N TYR A 189 22.55 15.88 14.02
CA TYR A 189 21.53 16.83 14.48
C TYR A 189 22.17 18.16 14.90
N GLY A 190 21.60 19.28 14.44
CA GLY A 190 22.15 20.62 14.69
C GLY A 190 23.32 21.01 13.78
N LYS A 191 23.72 20.14 12.84
CA LYS A 191 24.75 20.42 11.82
C LYS A 191 24.15 20.48 10.42
N ASN A 192 23.85 19.32 9.83
CA ASN A 192 23.42 19.19 8.44
C ASN A 192 22.06 18.50 8.28
N ILE A 193 21.51 17.89 9.34
CA ILE A 193 20.17 17.28 9.33
C ILE A 193 19.10 18.35 9.60
N THR A 194 18.07 18.39 8.76
CA THR A 194 16.86 19.22 8.95
C THR A 194 15.69 18.41 9.50
N ASP A 195 15.63 17.11 9.22
CA ASP A 195 14.64 16.18 9.77
C ASP A 195 15.22 14.76 9.89
N LEU A 196 14.81 14.02 10.93
CA LEU A 196 15.23 12.63 11.16
C LEU A 196 14.06 11.83 11.73
N THR A 197 13.70 10.75 11.02
CA THR A 197 12.76 9.73 11.50
C THR A 197 13.48 8.39 11.54
N GLN A 198 13.51 7.73 12.70
CA GLN A 198 14.07 6.38 12.85
C GLN A 198 12.94 5.39 13.17
N GLU A 199 12.89 4.32 12.38
CA GLU A 199 11.99 3.19 12.57
C GLU A 199 12.82 1.92 12.78
N GLN A 200 12.49 1.13 13.80
CA GLN A 200 13.07 -0.20 14.00
C GLN A 200 11.96 -1.23 13.84
N ASN A 201 12.16 -2.21 12.97
CA ASN A 201 11.18 -3.22 12.64
C ASN A 201 11.73 -4.63 12.84
N ILE A 202 11.09 -5.40 13.73
CA ILE A 202 11.39 -6.82 13.96
C ILE A 202 10.25 -7.75 13.49
N GLY A 203 9.24 -7.20 12.80
CA GLY A 203 8.01 -7.91 12.44
C GLY A 203 8.26 -9.17 11.62
N GLU A 204 9.16 -9.10 10.64
CA GLU A 204 9.57 -10.21 9.75
C GLU A 204 10.91 -10.83 10.13
N MET A 205 11.57 -10.31 11.17
CA MET A 205 12.88 -10.78 11.60
C MET A 205 12.78 -12.16 12.27
N VAL A 206 13.64 -13.07 11.85
CA VAL A 206 13.86 -14.38 12.50
C VAL A 206 15.18 -14.38 13.26
N THR A 207 15.23 -15.12 14.36
CA THR A 207 16.39 -15.21 15.27
C THR A 207 17.08 -16.58 15.20
N ALA A 208 16.53 -17.52 14.43
CA ALA A 208 17.14 -18.81 14.12
C ALA A 208 16.69 -19.29 12.74
N LEU A 209 17.45 -20.18 12.14
CA LEU A 209 17.20 -20.76 10.83
C LEU A 209 17.09 -22.29 10.94
N LEU A 210 16.05 -22.88 10.38
CA LEU A 210 15.91 -24.31 10.11
C LEU A 210 16.27 -24.55 8.65
N PRO A 211 17.52 -24.97 8.35
CA PRO A 211 17.92 -25.31 6.99
C PRO A 211 17.52 -26.75 6.67
N TYR A 212 17.06 -26.97 5.44
CA TYR A 212 16.92 -28.31 4.87
C TYR A 212 17.42 -28.34 3.43
N ALA A 213 17.79 -29.52 2.94
CA ALA A 213 18.08 -29.73 1.53
C ALA A 213 17.50 -31.07 1.08
N LYS A 214 16.98 -31.12 -0.14
CA LYS A 214 16.33 -32.27 -0.75
C LYS A 214 17.26 -32.90 -1.78
N GLN A 215 17.39 -34.22 -1.76
CA GLN A 215 18.05 -35.00 -2.80
C GLN A 215 17.12 -36.11 -3.29
N THR A 216 16.88 -36.18 -4.60
CA THR A 216 16.08 -37.26 -5.19
C THR A 216 16.99 -38.44 -5.49
N VAL A 217 16.78 -39.56 -4.80
CA VAL A 217 17.53 -40.82 -4.98
C VAL A 217 16.52 -41.90 -5.40
N ASP A 218 16.76 -42.56 -6.53
CA ASP A 218 15.88 -43.59 -7.09
C ASP A 218 14.39 -43.19 -7.20
N GLY A 219 14.14 -41.92 -7.54
CA GLY A 219 12.79 -41.36 -7.67
C GLY A 219 12.08 -41.04 -6.35
N THR A 220 12.78 -41.16 -5.21
CA THR A 220 12.29 -40.80 -3.88
C THR A 220 13.02 -39.57 -3.37
N ASP A 221 12.26 -38.60 -2.85
CA ASP A 221 12.83 -37.40 -2.23
C ASP A 221 13.32 -37.71 -0.82
N VAL A 222 14.62 -37.50 -0.60
CA VAL A 222 15.28 -37.61 0.70
C VAL A 222 15.60 -36.22 1.21
N TYR A 223 15.19 -35.90 2.43
CA TYR A 223 15.45 -34.61 3.07
C TYR A 223 16.58 -34.73 4.09
N THR A 224 17.61 -33.92 3.93
CA THR A 224 18.67 -33.71 4.93
C THR A 224 18.31 -32.51 5.77
N ILE A 225 18.18 -32.74 7.08
CA ILE A 225 18.00 -31.71 8.12
C ILE A 225 19.12 -31.82 9.14
N LEU A 226 19.42 -30.74 9.86
CA LEU A 226 20.42 -30.78 10.93
C LEU A 226 19.89 -31.57 12.15
N PRO A 227 20.73 -32.35 12.85
CA PRO A 227 20.35 -33.02 14.10
C PRO A 227 19.84 -32.05 15.19
N GLU A 228 20.46 -30.87 15.28
CA GLU A 228 20.05 -29.76 16.15
C GLU A 228 18.78 -29.03 15.66
N GLN A 229 18.26 -29.42 14.48
CA GLN A 229 17.09 -28.87 13.78
C GLN A 229 17.26 -27.43 13.28
N TYR A 230 17.73 -26.52 14.12
CA TYR A 230 17.91 -25.11 13.78
C TYR A 230 19.26 -24.57 14.26
N LEU A 231 19.70 -23.50 13.63
CA LEU A 231 20.88 -22.73 13.98
C LEU A 231 20.45 -21.35 14.47
N GLU A 232 20.87 -20.97 15.67
CA GLU A 232 20.57 -19.66 16.22
C GLU A 232 21.46 -18.58 15.61
N ALA A 233 20.88 -17.40 15.39
CA ALA A 233 21.65 -16.21 15.08
C ALA A 233 22.49 -15.76 16.29
N PRO A 234 23.63 -15.08 16.08
CA PRO A 234 24.49 -14.61 17.19
C PRO A 234 23.82 -13.70 18.22
N THR A 235 22.63 -13.17 17.92
CA THR A 235 21.85 -12.23 18.71
C THR A 235 20.54 -12.83 19.22
N ALA A 236 20.30 -14.12 19.02
CA ALA A 236 19.04 -14.77 19.40
C ALA A 236 18.73 -14.62 20.90
N ASP A 237 19.77 -14.60 21.73
CA ASP A 237 19.72 -14.39 23.18
C ASP A 237 19.22 -13.00 23.59
N LYS A 238 19.31 -12.01 22.68
CA LYS A 238 18.82 -10.65 22.90
C LYS A 238 17.32 -10.49 22.67
N PHE A 239 16.65 -11.52 22.16
CA PHE A 239 15.22 -11.49 21.89
C PHE A 239 14.46 -12.43 22.83
N PRO A 240 13.32 -11.99 23.39
CA PRO A 240 12.58 -12.77 24.39
C PRO A 240 11.93 -14.04 23.82
N ARG A 241 11.83 -14.16 22.49
CA ARG A 241 11.23 -15.31 21.80
C ARG A 241 12.10 -15.75 20.63
N LEU A 242 12.39 -17.05 20.58
CA LEU A 242 13.02 -17.68 19.43
C LEU A 242 12.02 -17.71 18.24
N ARG A 243 12.40 -17.07 17.13
CA ARG A 243 11.65 -17.05 15.87
C ARG A 243 12.46 -17.81 14.82
N VAL A 244 12.00 -18.99 14.44
CA VAL A 244 12.73 -19.89 13.53
C VAL A 244 12.18 -19.75 12.10
N GLY A 245 13.00 -19.25 11.17
CA GLY A 245 12.69 -19.24 9.75
C GLY A 245 13.11 -20.55 9.08
N VAL A 246 12.32 -21.07 8.15
CA VAL A 246 12.64 -22.29 7.39
C VAL A 246 13.24 -21.89 6.03
N ARG A 247 14.34 -22.53 5.62
CA ARG A 247 14.96 -22.27 4.30
C ARG A 247 15.42 -23.55 3.62
N ASP A 248 15.08 -23.65 2.35
CA ASP A 248 15.57 -24.67 1.42
C ASP A 248 16.96 -24.30 0.89
N PHE A 249 17.91 -25.22 1.00
CA PHE A 249 19.28 -25.09 0.48
C PHE A 249 19.54 -26.07 -0.68
N THR A 250 18.52 -26.73 -1.22
CA THR A 250 18.65 -27.74 -2.28
C THR A 250 19.44 -27.20 -3.48
N SER A 251 19.14 -25.97 -3.90
CA SER A 251 19.82 -25.29 -5.02
C SER A 251 21.26 -24.91 -4.73
N ASP A 252 21.67 -24.83 -3.45
CA ASP A 252 23.03 -24.48 -3.07
C ASP A 252 24.01 -25.64 -3.24
N PHE A 253 23.53 -26.86 -3.47
CA PHE A 253 24.36 -28.04 -3.76
C PHE A 253 24.33 -28.33 -5.26
N SER A 254 25.43 -28.06 -5.96
CA SER A 254 25.55 -28.29 -7.41
C SER A 254 26.64 -29.32 -7.75
N GLY A 255 26.54 -29.94 -8.94
CA GLY A 255 27.59 -30.81 -9.48
C GLY A 255 27.74 -32.20 -8.84
N GLY A 256 26.69 -32.74 -8.21
CA GLY A 256 26.75 -34.05 -7.55
C GLY A 256 27.42 -34.03 -6.18
N GLU A 257 27.58 -32.85 -5.58
CA GLU A 257 28.04 -32.69 -4.20
C GLU A 257 27.10 -33.46 -3.24
N PRO A 258 27.63 -34.32 -2.36
CA PRO A 258 26.79 -35.04 -1.40
C PRO A 258 26.19 -34.07 -0.37
N VAL A 259 24.87 -34.10 -0.24
CA VAL A 259 24.12 -33.29 0.74
C VAL A 259 24.32 -33.90 2.14
N THR A 260 25.45 -33.58 2.76
CA THR A 260 25.78 -34.00 4.13
C THR A 260 25.32 -32.96 5.15
N VAL A 261 25.10 -33.40 6.40
CA VAL A 261 24.74 -32.53 7.54
C VAL A 261 25.77 -31.41 7.72
N ASP A 262 27.07 -31.71 7.59
CA ASP A 262 28.12 -30.73 7.81
C ASP A 262 28.19 -29.67 6.70
N ALA A 263 27.97 -30.07 5.45
CA ALA A 263 27.93 -29.12 4.33
C ALA A 263 26.69 -28.22 4.38
N LEU A 264 25.53 -28.78 4.77
CA LEU A 264 24.30 -28.01 5.02
C LEU A 264 24.49 -27.01 6.15
N ARG A 265 25.14 -27.43 7.24
CA ARG A 265 25.47 -26.55 8.38
C ARG A 265 26.36 -25.39 7.95
N ALA A 266 27.41 -25.65 7.17
CA ALA A 266 28.34 -24.62 6.71
C ALA A 266 27.64 -23.57 5.82
N LYS A 267 26.82 -24.00 4.85
CA LYS A 267 26.04 -23.10 3.98
C LYS A 267 25.00 -22.30 4.77
N ALA A 268 24.30 -22.94 5.70
CA ALA A 268 23.32 -22.27 6.56
C ALA A 268 23.96 -21.21 7.48
N GLN A 269 25.14 -21.50 8.06
CA GLN A 269 25.88 -20.52 8.87
C GLN A 269 26.41 -19.35 8.02
N ALA A 270 26.82 -19.60 6.79
CA ALA A 270 27.20 -18.53 5.86
C ALA A 270 26.00 -17.64 5.54
N TYR A 271 24.83 -18.24 5.29
CA TYR A 271 23.58 -17.51 5.03
C TYR A 271 23.11 -16.67 6.22
N ILE A 272 23.17 -17.20 7.46
CA ILE A 272 22.84 -16.44 8.68
C ILE A 272 23.67 -15.14 8.76
N LYS A 273 24.95 -15.22 8.39
CA LYS A 273 25.86 -14.07 8.38
C LYS A 273 25.58 -13.11 7.22
N SER A 274 25.42 -13.61 5.99
CA SER A 274 25.25 -12.75 4.81
C SER A 274 23.87 -12.09 4.74
N ALA A 275 22.82 -12.75 5.26
CA ALA A 275 21.45 -12.23 5.29
C ALA A 275 21.12 -11.46 6.59
N ASN A 276 22.09 -11.20 7.46
CA ASN A 276 21.91 -10.50 8.73
C ASN A 276 20.77 -11.06 9.61
N ILE A 277 20.59 -12.39 9.61
CA ILE A 277 19.57 -13.04 10.45
C ILE A 277 19.88 -12.73 11.92
N GLY A 278 18.86 -12.34 12.70
CA GLY A 278 19.06 -11.90 14.08
C GLY A 278 19.35 -10.40 14.25
N VAL A 279 19.36 -9.60 13.19
CA VAL A 279 19.55 -8.14 13.31
C VAL A 279 18.23 -7.41 13.01
N PRO A 280 17.73 -6.52 13.90
CA PRO A 280 16.57 -5.69 13.63
C PRO A 280 16.79 -4.80 12.41
N LEU A 281 15.80 -4.72 11.54
CA LEU A 281 15.82 -3.77 10.43
C LEU A 281 15.68 -2.37 11.02
N VAL A 282 16.69 -1.53 10.82
CA VAL A 282 16.66 -0.13 11.25
C VAL A 282 16.61 0.73 10.00
N ASN A 283 15.53 1.48 9.85
CA ASN A 283 15.39 2.46 8.77
C ASN A 283 15.43 3.87 9.35
N ILE A 284 16.25 4.72 8.79
CA ILE A 284 16.50 6.09 9.21
C ILE A 284 16.27 6.97 7.98
N LYS A 285 15.14 7.67 7.96
CA LYS A 285 14.88 8.69 6.95
C LYS A 285 15.45 10.02 7.41
N VAL A 286 16.29 10.63 6.58
CA VAL A 286 16.98 11.89 6.87
C VAL A 286 16.71 12.90 5.76
N ALA A 287 16.19 14.07 6.11
CA ALA A 287 16.28 15.25 5.27
C ALA A 287 17.49 16.07 5.74
N PHE A 288 18.25 16.61 4.80
CA PHE A 288 19.48 17.33 5.12
C PHE A 288 19.65 18.50 4.15
N GLU A 289 20.28 19.59 4.63
CA GLU A 289 20.66 20.69 3.75
C GLU A 289 22.16 20.55 3.43
N PRO A 290 22.55 20.48 2.14
CA PRO A 290 23.94 20.40 1.75
C PRO A 290 24.71 21.69 2.08
N LEU A 291 25.48 21.67 3.17
CA LEU A 291 26.22 22.83 3.68
C LEU A 291 27.25 23.40 2.68
N TRP A 292 27.74 22.58 1.74
CA TRP A 292 28.71 23.00 0.72
C TRP A 292 28.17 24.01 -0.31
N GLN A 293 26.84 24.19 -0.38
CA GLN A 293 26.18 25.24 -1.18
C GLN A 293 25.95 26.53 -0.39
N THR A 294 26.28 26.57 0.90
CA THR A 294 26.20 27.79 1.73
C THR A 294 27.47 28.62 1.55
N GLU A 295 27.31 29.94 1.39
CA GLU A 295 28.42 30.89 1.26
C GLU A 295 29.41 30.77 2.44
N GLY A 296 30.70 30.58 2.15
CA GLY A 296 31.75 30.36 3.16
C GLY A 296 32.11 28.89 3.46
N ASN A 297 31.42 27.90 2.88
CA ASN A 297 31.65 26.47 3.10
C ASN A 297 32.18 25.71 1.87
N GLU A 298 32.74 26.42 0.89
CA GLU A 298 33.19 25.85 -0.39
C GLU A 298 34.25 24.73 -0.24
N ALA A 299 35.03 24.75 0.84
CA ALA A 299 36.02 23.72 1.17
C ALA A 299 35.40 22.37 1.58
N LEU A 300 34.09 22.31 1.88
CA LEU A 300 33.38 21.09 2.27
C LEU A 300 32.77 20.33 1.07
N ARG A 301 32.88 20.87 -0.16
CA ARG A 301 32.32 20.29 -1.40
C ARG A 301 32.69 18.82 -1.64
N PRO A 302 33.93 18.36 -1.42
CA PRO A 302 34.28 16.95 -1.62
C PRO A 302 33.88 16.03 -0.45
N LEU A 303 33.55 16.61 0.72
CA LEU A 303 33.42 15.91 2.01
C LEU A 303 31.97 15.56 2.37
N GLN A 304 31.02 15.76 1.44
CA GLN A 304 29.57 15.61 1.69
C GLN A 304 28.78 14.99 0.52
N LYS A 305 29.45 14.45 -0.50
CA LYS A 305 28.76 13.71 -1.57
C LYS A 305 28.27 12.38 -1.02
N VAL A 306 27.00 12.09 -1.26
CA VAL A 306 26.32 10.88 -0.79
C VAL A 306 25.50 10.35 -1.95
N GLY A 307 25.81 9.15 -2.43
CA GLY A 307 25.06 8.45 -3.48
C GLY A 307 24.26 7.27 -2.95
N LEU A 308 23.35 6.76 -3.79
CA LEU A 308 22.64 5.51 -3.49
C LEU A 308 23.64 4.35 -3.32
N GLY A 309 23.49 3.57 -2.25
CA GLY A 309 24.40 2.49 -1.89
C GLY A 309 25.57 2.89 -0.97
N ASP A 310 25.82 4.19 -0.78
CA ASP A 310 26.87 4.66 0.13
C ASP A 310 26.53 4.31 1.58
N THR A 311 27.55 4.04 2.40
CA THR A 311 27.37 3.78 3.84
C THR A 311 27.95 4.93 4.65
N LEU A 312 27.10 5.67 5.34
CA LEU A 312 27.44 6.86 6.12
C LEU A 312 27.11 6.67 7.61
N THR A 313 27.51 7.64 8.43
CA THR A 313 27.25 7.61 9.88
C THR A 313 26.17 8.64 10.25
N VAL A 314 25.16 8.22 11.01
CA VAL A 314 24.13 9.10 11.55
C VAL A 314 24.33 9.24 13.05
N ARG A 315 24.47 10.48 13.52
CA ARG A 315 24.57 10.79 14.95
C ARG A 315 23.46 11.73 15.40
N PHE A 316 22.67 11.27 16.37
CA PHE A 316 21.71 12.08 17.08
C PHE A 316 21.78 11.77 18.58
N SER A 317 22.68 12.46 19.27
CA SER A 317 22.98 12.20 20.68
C SER A 317 21.76 12.34 21.61
N ALA A 318 20.80 13.22 21.29
CA ALA A 318 19.59 13.40 22.11
C ALA A 318 18.64 12.19 22.06
N LEU A 319 18.66 11.41 20.97
CA LEU A 319 17.90 10.16 20.83
C LEU A 319 18.78 8.91 21.04
N GLY A 320 20.06 9.08 21.41
CA GLY A 320 21.00 7.98 21.58
C GLY A 320 21.40 7.26 20.29
N VAL A 321 21.22 7.90 19.13
CA VAL A 321 21.56 7.32 17.82
C VAL A 321 23.02 7.61 17.49
N ASP A 322 23.84 6.57 17.34
CA ASP A 322 25.16 6.62 16.70
C ASP A 322 25.33 5.31 15.90
N ALA A 323 24.99 5.38 14.61
CA ALA A 323 24.88 4.19 13.78
C ALA A 323 25.40 4.44 12.36
N THR A 324 25.90 3.37 11.75
CA THR A 324 26.29 3.37 10.33
C THR A 324 25.21 2.68 9.52
N ALA A 325 24.70 3.33 8.49
CA ALA A 325 23.63 2.81 7.65
C ALA A 325 23.90 3.09 6.17
N LYS A 326 23.40 2.21 5.31
CA LYS A 326 23.53 2.32 3.86
C LYS A 326 22.38 3.14 3.28
N VAL A 327 22.64 3.97 2.29
CA VAL A 327 21.64 4.74 1.56
C VAL A 327 20.85 3.80 0.66
N ILE A 328 19.55 3.71 0.90
CA ILE A 328 18.63 2.79 0.20
C ILE A 328 17.62 3.50 -0.68
N LYS A 329 17.38 4.80 -0.45
CA LYS A 329 16.52 5.63 -1.28
C LYS A 329 16.98 7.08 -1.27
N THR A 330 16.85 7.75 -2.41
CA THR A 330 17.12 9.18 -2.55
C THR A 330 15.95 9.86 -3.26
N VAL A 331 15.68 11.11 -2.89
CA VAL A 331 14.85 12.04 -3.66
C VAL A 331 15.71 13.24 -4.00
N TYR A 332 15.91 13.51 -5.28
CA TYR A 332 16.81 14.53 -5.79
C TYR A 332 16.05 15.58 -6.59
N ASP A 333 16.22 16.85 -6.23
CA ASP A 333 15.74 17.99 -7.01
C ASP A 333 16.75 18.30 -8.11
N THR A 334 16.39 17.98 -9.34
CA THR A 334 17.24 18.20 -10.52
C THR A 334 17.44 19.69 -10.82
N LEU A 335 16.46 20.54 -10.52
CA LEU A 335 16.55 21.98 -10.81
C LEU A 335 17.52 22.65 -9.84
N ALA A 336 17.37 22.34 -8.55
CA ALA A 336 18.25 22.84 -7.49
C ALA A 336 19.58 22.08 -7.36
N GLU A 337 19.73 20.96 -8.06
CA GLU A 337 20.90 20.07 -7.99
C GLU A 337 21.24 19.67 -6.54
N LYS A 338 20.21 19.23 -5.79
CA LYS A 338 20.37 18.82 -4.40
C LYS A 338 19.39 17.73 -3.99
N TYR A 339 19.77 16.94 -2.98
CA TYR A 339 18.85 15.98 -2.38
C TYR A 339 17.77 16.69 -1.56
N VAL A 340 16.53 16.29 -1.77
CA VAL A 340 15.36 16.64 -0.94
C VAL A 340 15.31 15.73 0.29
N SER A 341 15.56 14.43 0.11
CA SER A 341 15.64 13.47 1.21
C SER A 341 16.51 12.26 0.86
N ILE A 342 17.09 11.64 1.88
CA ILE A 342 17.84 10.39 1.80
C ILE A 342 17.32 9.43 2.87
N GLU A 343 17.10 8.18 2.49
CA GLU A 343 16.69 7.11 3.37
C GLU A 343 17.83 6.12 3.56
N LEU A 344 18.12 5.79 4.81
CA LEU A 344 19.26 4.98 5.24
C LEU A 344 18.75 3.76 6.00
N GLY A 345 19.12 2.56 5.59
CA GLY A 345 18.72 1.38 6.32
C GLY A 345 18.98 0.10 5.56
N ASP A 346 18.18 -0.91 5.87
CA ASP A 346 18.19 -2.19 5.16
C ASP A 346 17.06 -2.19 4.13
N ALA A 347 17.40 -2.08 2.84
CA ALA A 347 16.38 -2.08 1.79
C ALA A 347 15.68 -3.44 1.72
N LYS A 348 14.35 -3.43 1.57
CA LYS A 348 13.63 -4.56 0.98
C LYS A 348 13.70 -4.45 -0.55
N SER A 349 13.88 -5.58 -1.23
CA SER A 349 13.90 -5.62 -2.70
C SER A 349 12.47 -5.51 -3.23
N ASN A 350 12.17 -4.44 -3.97
CA ASN A 350 10.80 -4.12 -4.46
C ASN A 350 10.69 -4.20 -6.01
N LEU A 351 11.63 -4.87 -6.67
CA LEU A 351 11.66 -5.04 -8.14
C LEU A 351 10.41 -5.78 -8.69
N ALA A 352 9.81 -6.65 -7.86
CA ALA A 352 8.55 -7.33 -8.18
C ALA A 352 7.36 -6.36 -8.19
N ASP A 353 7.36 -5.42 -7.24
CA ASP A 353 6.29 -4.45 -7.05
C ASP A 353 6.29 -3.36 -8.12
N THR A 354 7.33 -3.25 -8.94
CA THR A 354 7.30 -2.41 -10.15
C THR A 354 6.55 -3.10 -11.30
N ILE A 355 6.54 -4.43 -11.34
CA ILE A 355 5.77 -5.23 -12.30
C ILE A 355 4.33 -5.40 -11.79
N GLY A 356 4.14 -5.52 -10.48
CA GLY A 356 2.85 -5.54 -9.80
C GLY A 356 2.25 -4.16 -9.50
N GLY A 357 3.02 -3.08 -9.53
CA GLY A 357 2.57 -1.71 -9.21
C GLY A 357 1.68 -1.14 -10.31
N VAL A 358 2.02 -1.45 -11.56
CA VAL A 358 1.21 -1.17 -12.75
C VAL A 358 0.08 -2.19 -12.92
N GLN A 359 -0.06 -3.18 -12.04
CA GLN A 359 -1.11 -4.20 -12.16
C GLN A 359 -1.99 -4.33 -10.92
N ASN A 360 -1.58 -3.94 -9.71
CA ASN A 360 -2.43 -3.95 -8.51
C ASN A 360 -3.12 -2.60 -8.32
N SER A 361 -2.40 -1.48 -8.52
CA SER A 361 -3.05 -0.16 -8.59
C SER A 361 -3.95 -0.07 -9.83
N VAL A 362 -3.52 -0.66 -10.95
CA VAL A 362 -4.31 -0.75 -12.18
C VAL A 362 -5.35 -1.86 -12.12
N THR A 363 -5.27 -2.94 -11.34
CA THR A 363 -6.38 -3.93 -11.24
C THR A 363 -7.44 -3.48 -10.25
N GLU A 364 -7.11 -2.74 -9.19
CA GLU A 364 -8.13 -2.11 -8.34
C GLU A 364 -8.73 -0.87 -8.99
N ILE A 365 -7.93 -0.05 -9.69
CA ILE A 365 -8.45 1.08 -10.49
C ILE A 365 -9.17 0.55 -11.75
N LYS A 366 -8.64 -0.40 -12.54
CA LYS A 366 -9.36 -1.00 -13.68
C LYS A 366 -10.57 -1.82 -13.27
N LYS A 367 -10.61 -2.54 -12.15
CA LYS A 367 -11.89 -3.18 -11.75
C LYS A 367 -12.96 -2.15 -11.42
N THR A 368 -12.58 -0.98 -10.91
CA THR A 368 -13.51 0.10 -10.58
C THR A 368 -13.85 0.97 -11.81
N VAL A 369 -12.89 1.16 -12.73
CA VAL A 369 -13.01 1.94 -13.97
C VAL A 369 -13.58 1.08 -15.10
N ASP A 370 -13.05 -0.11 -15.43
CA ASP A 370 -13.60 -1.01 -16.46
C ASP A 370 -15.04 -1.47 -16.14
N SER A 371 -15.42 -1.58 -14.85
CA SER A 371 -16.81 -1.93 -14.49
C SER A 371 -17.79 -0.75 -14.53
N VAL A 372 -17.30 0.48 -14.56
CA VAL A 372 -18.08 1.71 -14.77
C VAL A 372 -18.06 2.11 -16.25
N ASP A 373 -16.92 2.01 -16.93
CA ASP A 373 -16.74 2.22 -18.37
C ASP A 373 -17.53 1.20 -19.17
N SER A 374 -17.54 -0.09 -18.81
CA SER A 374 -18.40 -1.08 -19.49
C SER A 374 -19.90 -0.82 -19.30
N LEU A 375 -20.33 -0.21 -18.19
CA LEU A 375 -21.72 0.19 -17.99
C LEU A 375 -22.05 1.43 -18.81
N ILE A 376 -21.16 2.41 -18.85
CA ILE A 376 -21.36 3.63 -19.63
C ILE A 376 -21.28 3.32 -21.13
N GLU A 377 -20.36 2.49 -21.57
CA GLU A 377 -20.29 1.99 -22.95
C GLU A 377 -21.55 1.20 -23.31
N ALA A 378 -22.07 0.37 -22.40
CA ALA A 378 -23.35 -0.32 -22.61
C ALA A 378 -24.52 0.66 -22.73
N GLU A 379 -24.58 1.71 -21.91
CA GLU A 379 -25.62 2.75 -21.97
C GLU A 379 -25.45 3.69 -23.17
N VAL A 380 -24.22 3.99 -23.58
CA VAL A 380 -23.88 4.74 -24.80
C VAL A 380 -24.25 3.92 -26.04
N THR A 381 -23.98 2.61 -26.02
CA THR A 381 -24.40 1.68 -27.07
C THR A 381 -25.91 1.60 -27.11
N HIS A 382 -26.58 1.41 -25.97
CA HIS A 382 -28.04 1.39 -25.88
C HIS A 382 -28.68 2.70 -26.36
N ALA A 383 -28.11 3.86 -26.00
CA ALA A 383 -28.56 5.16 -26.52
C ALA A 383 -28.33 5.26 -28.04
N THR A 384 -27.18 4.80 -28.54
CA THR A 384 -26.87 4.77 -29.98
C THR A 384 -27.85 3.87 -30.73
N ASP A 385 -28.14 2.67 -30.21
CA ASP A 385 -29.07 1.72 -30.79
C ASP A 385 -30.50 2.27 -30.82
N ILE A 386 -30.96 2.93 -29.75
CA ILE A 386 -32.27 3.58 -29.73
C ILE A 386 -32.34 4.70 -30.77
N LEU A 387 -31.31 5.54 -30.86
CA LEU A 387 -31.31 6.71 -31.74
C LEU A 387 -31.10 6.35 -33.22
N THR A 388 -30.37 5.28 -33.51
CA THR A 388 -30.10 4.82 -34.88
C THR A 388 -31.08 3.75 -35.37
N GLY A 389 -31.76 3.04 -34.45
CA GLY A 389 -32.71 1.98 -34.74
C GLY A 389 -34.17 2.44 -34.92
N THR A 390 -34.48 3.72 -34.74
CA THR A 390 -35.83 4.27 -35.01
C THR A 390 -36.04 4.52 -36.50
N ASP A 391 -36.89 3.69 -37.13
CA ASP A 391 -37.38 3.91 -38.49
C ASP A 391 -38.49 4.99 -38.47
N GLY A 392 -38.11 6.24 -38.76
CA GLY A 392 -39.04 7.35 -39.00
C GLY A 392 -39.53 8.13 -37.76
N GLY A 393 -40.43 9.08 -38.03
CA GLY A 393 -41.01 10.04 -37.10
C GLY A 393 -41.59 11.25 -37.84
N HIS A 394 -42.69 11.83 -37.36
CA HIS A 394 -43.35 12.96 -38.02
C HIS A 394 -42.98 14.26 -37.32
N VAL A 395 -42.32 15.16 -38.05
CA VAL A 395 -41.96 16.50 -37.55
C VAL A 395 -43.10 17.47 -37.84
N VAL A 396 -43.70 18.02 -36.80
CA VAL A 396 -44.75 19.03 -36.89
C VAL A 396 -44.25 20.33 -36.26
N ILE A 397 -44.25 21.41 -37.06
CA ILE A 397 -44.05 22.77 -36.55
C ILE A 397 -45.43 23.34 -36.27
N LYS A 398 -45.84 23.31 -35.00
CA LYS A 398 -47.11 23.89 -34.60
C LYS A 398 -46.95 25.41 -34.53
N ARG A 399 -47.89 26.11 -35.15
CA ARG A 399 -47.95 27.57 -35.20
C ARG A 399 -49.07 28.08 -34.30
N ASP A 400 -48.90 29.27 -33.77
CA ASP A 400 -49.96 30.00 -33.07
C ASP A 400 -51.04 30.51 -34.04
N ASP A 401 -52.09 31.13 -33.51
CA ASP A 401 -53.19 31.72 -34.29
C ASP A 401 -52.72 32.83 -35.26
N ALA A 402 -51.53 33.40 -35.03
CA ALA A 402 -50.90 34.41 -35.89
C ALA A 402 -49.95 33.79 -36.94
N GLY A 403 -49.87 32.46 -37.03
CA GLY A 403 -49.02 31.73 -37.97
C GLY A 403 -47.53 31.69 -37.58
N LYS A 404 -47.15 32.13 -36.38
CA LYS A 404 -45.77 32.09 -35.90
C LYS A 404 -45.45 30.71 -35.30
N PRO A 405 -44.25 30.14 -35.54
CA PRO A 405 -43.85 28.89 -34.90
C PRO A 405 -43.88 29.01 -33.37
N GLN A 406 -44.58 28.08 -32.71
CA GLN A 406 -44.71 28.02 -31.25
C GLN A 406 -43.89 26.85 -30.68
N GLU A 407 -43.95 25.69 -31.33
CA GLU A 407 -43.31 24.46 -30.84
C GLU A 407 -43.00 23.49 -31.98
N ILE A 408 -41.97 22.67 -31.77
CA ILE A 408 -41.58 21.55 -32.63
C ILE A 408 -42.03 20.26 -31.94
N LEU A 409 -42.74 19.40 -32.67
CA LEU A 409 -43.16 18.08 -32.21
C LEU A 409 -42.54 17.01 -33.11
N ILE A 410 -41.94 15.98 -32.53
CA ILE A 410 -41.54 14.75 -33.24
C ILE A 410 -42.43 13.63 -32.70
N MET A 411 -43.29 13.08 -33.55
CA MET A 411 -44.38 12.20 -33.13
C MET A 411 -44.35 10.84 -33.83
N GLY A 412 -44.87 9.82 -33.16
CA GLY A 412 -45.03 8.48 -33.73
C GLY A 412 -46.16 8.34 -34.77
N THR A 413 -46.99 9.37 -34.98
CA THR A 413 -48.08 9.42 -35.97
C THR A 413 -48.16 10.81 -36.59
N GLU A 414 -48.74 10.96 -37.79
CA GLU A 414 -48.97 12.27 -38.42
C GLU A 414 -49.97 13.13 -37.65
N ASP A 415 -51.02 12.49 -37.12
CA ASP A 415 -52.07 13.18 -36.38
C ASP A 415 -51.67 13.39 -34.91
N MET A 416 -51.67 14.65 -34.51
CA MET A 416 -51.42 15.11 -33.14
C MET A 416 -52.38 14.49 -32.11
N ALA A 417 -53.64 14.22 -32.47
CA ALA A 417 -54.65 13.69 -31.56
C ALA A 417 -54.42 12.21 -31.21
N THR A 418 -53.77 11.46 -32.11
CA THR A 418 -53.51 10.01 -31.94
C THR A 418 -52.07 9.73 -31.50
N ALA A 419 -51.19 10.74 -31.52
CA ALA A 419 -49.80 10.60 -31.12
C ALA A 419 -49.65 10.27 -29.63
N LYS A 420 -48.98 9.15 -29.34
CA LYS A 420 -48.61 8.74 -27.97
C LYS A 420 -47.14 8.99 -27.64
N LYS A 421 -46.23 8.65 -28.57
CA LYS A 421 -44.79 8.93 -28.44
C LYS A 421 -44.51 10.30 -29.03
N VAL A 422 -44.14 11.26 -28.20
CA VAL A 422 -43.96 12.67 -28.60
C VAL A 422 -42.72 13.25 -27.95
N TRP A 423 -41.78 13.73 -28.75
CA TRP A 423 -40.81 14.73 -28.33
C TRP A 423 -41.37 16.11 -28.62
N ARG A 424 -41.31 17.02 -27.64
CA ARG A 424 -41.77 18.41 -27.77
C ARG A 424 -40.62 19.35 -27.45
N TRP A 425 -40.46 20.42 -28.23
CA TRP A 425 -39.55 21.52 -27.96
C TRP A 425 -40.26 22.87 -28.12
N ASN A 426 -40.25 23.69 -27.08
CA ASN A 426 -40.70 25.09 -27.12
C ASN A 426 -39.87 25.97 -26.17
N MET A 427 -40.27 27.23 -25.98
CA MET A 427 -39.55 28.15 -25.08
C MET A 427 -39.47 27.68 -23.62
N GLY A 428 -40.38 26.82 -23.18
CA GLY A 428 -40.37 26.26 -21.83
C GLY A 428 -39.37 25.12 -21.64
N GLY A 429 -38.88 24.49 -22.72
CA GLY A 429 -37.96 23.37 -22.66
C GLY A 429 -38.16 22.32 -23.74
N PHE A 430 -37.52 21.17 -23.55
CA PHE A 430 -37.61 19.99 -24.41
C PHE A 430 -37.92 18.74 -23.57
N GLY A 431 -38.79 17.85 -24.05
CA GLY A 431 -39.09 16.61 -23.33
C GLY A 431 -39.81 15.55 -24.14
N TYR A 432 -39.78 14.32 -23.61
CA TYR A 432 -40.43 13.13 -24.16
C TYR A 432 -41.66 12.73 -23.34
N SER A 433 -42.75 12.40 -24.03
CA SER A 433 -43.91 11.73 -23.46
C SER A 433 -44.23 10.45 -24.23
N SER A 434 -44.59 9.41 -23.49
CA SER A 434 -45.16 8.17 -24.03
C SER A 434 -46.70 8.15 -23.99
N ASN A 435 -47.32 9.24 -23.54
CA ASN A 435 -48.78 9.38 -23.36
C ASN A 435 -49.39 10.55 -24.14
N GLY A 436 -48.67 11.09 -25.12
CA GLY A 436 -49.12 12.10 -26.06
C GLY A 436 -48.71 13.53 -25.73
N ILE A 437 -49.20 14.48 -26.52
CA ILE A 437 -48.74 15.90 -26.53
C ILE A 437 -49.00 16.62 -25.21
N ASN A 438 -50.01 16.19 -24.46
CA ASN A 438 -50.36 16.80 -23.18
C ASN A 438 -49.55 16.23 -21.99
N GLY A 439 -48.65 15.28 -22.23
CA GLY A 439 -47.81 14.67 -21.21
C GLY A 439 -48.48 13.51 -20.44
N PRO A 440 -47.92 13.13 -19.27
CA PRO A 440 -46.78 13.75 -18.59
C PRO A 440 -45.45 13.60 -19.36
N TYR A 441 -44.49 14.49 -19.06
CA TYR A 441 -43.14 14.47 -19.62
C TYR A 441 -42.15 13.93 -18.59
N ASP A 442 -41.98 12.61 -18.59
CA ASP A 442 -41.13 11.90 -17.61
C ASP A 442 -39.62 12.07 -17.88
N THR A 443 -39.26 12.61 -19.05
CA THR A 443 -37.89 13.00 -19.41
C THR A 443 -37.94 14.40 -20.02
N ALA A 444 -37.35 15.40 -19.38
CA ALA A 444 -37.39 16.79 -19.84
C ALA A 444 -36.20 17.63 -19.35
N ILE A 445 -35.86 18.66 -20.11
CA ILE A 445 -34.99 19.77 -19.70
C ILE A 445 -35.80 21.05 -19.86
N THR A 446 -35.91 21.82 -18.78
CA THR A 446 -36.77 23.02 -18.71
C THR A 446 -35.95 24.30 -18.67
N MET A 447 -36.56 25.41 -19.10
CA MET A 447 -35.88 26.71 -19.24
C MET A 447 -35.37 27.32 -17.92
N ASP A 448 -35.90 26.86 -16.78
CA ASP A 448 -35.47 27.27 -15.44
C ASP A 448 -34.37 26.35 -14.87
N GLY A 449 -33.86 25.41 -15.67
CA GLY A 449 -32.69 24.59 -15.37
C GLY A 449 -33.01 23.22 -14.76
N HIS A 450 -34.28 22.84 -14.60
CA HIS A 450 -34.59 21.49 -14.11
C HIS A 450 -34.41 20.44 -15.20
N ILE A 451 -33.82 19.31 -14.79
CA ILE A 451 -33.75 18.08 -15.57
C ILE A 451 -34.64 17.05 -14.88
N VAL A 452 -35.65 16.55 -15.59
CA VAL A 452 -36.50 15.43 -15.17
C VAL A 452 -36.02 14.20 -15.92
N ALA A 453 -35.67 13.14 -15.21
CA ALA A 453 -35.27 11.88 -15.82
C ALA A 453 -35.50 10.71 -14.84
N LYS A 454 -35.81 9.54 -15.39
CA LYS A 454 -35.87 8.28 -14.61
C LYS A 454 -34.49 7.68 -14.36
N PHE A 455 -33.56 7.89 -15.29
CA PHE A 455 -32.19 7.41 -15.22
C PHE A 455 -31.25 8.49 -15.75
N ILE A 456 -30.13 8.69 -15.05
CA ILE A 456 -29.04 9.57 -15.47
C ILE A 456 -27.75 8.76 -15.36
N THR A 457 -27.15 8.45 -16.50
CA THR A 457 -25.82 7.85 -16.57
C THR A 457 -24.79 8.96 -16.65
N ALA A 458 -23.93 9.06 -15.65
CA ALA A 458 -22.91 10.11 -15.57
C ALA A 458 -21.58 9.53 -15.04
N PHE A 459 -20.46 10.00 -15.59
CA PHE A 459 -19.13 9.68 -15.07
C PHE A 459 -18.91 10.32 -13.70
N THR A 460 -19.22 11.61 -13.59
CA THR A 460 -19.03 12.40 -12.37
C THR A 460 -20.19 13.38 -12.22
N ILE A 461 -20.73 13.46 -11.00
CA ILE A 461 -21.70 14.50 -10.62
C ILE A 461 -20.98 15.45 -9.66
N ILE A 462 -20.78 16.70 -10.10
CA ILE A 462 -20.19 17.76 -9.27
C ILE A 462 -21.30 18.75 -8.93
N GLY A 463 -21.52 18.98 -7.64
CA GLY A 463 -22.49 19.96 -7.16
C GLY A 463 -22.14 20.42 -5.75
N SER A 464 -22.61 21.61 -5.38
CA SER A 464 -22.49 22.11 -4.01
C SER A 464 -23.37 21.33 -3.03
N GLN A 465 -24.48 20.76 -3.52
CA GLN A 465 -25.43 19.96 -2.74
C GLN A 465 -26.04 18.86 -3.61
N ILE A 466 -26.18 17.66 -3.04
CA ILE A 466 -26.92 16.54 -3.63
C ILE A 466 -28.06 16.18 -2.67
N VAL A 467 -29.30 16.30 -3.14
CA VAL A 467 -30.51 15.86 -2.41
C VAL A 467 -31.01 14.61 -3.12
N ALA A 468 -30.97 13.47 -2.42
CA ALA A 468 -31.34 12.17 -2.96
C ALA A 468 -32.05 11.35 -1.88
N GLY A 469 -32.73 10.27 -2.27
CA GLY A 469 -33.25 9.29 -1.32
C GLY A 469 -32.15 8.34 -0.83
N ARG A 470 -31.42 7.70 -1.76
CA ARG A 470 -30.30 6.80 -1.42
C ARG A 470 -29.16 6.90 -2.43
N ILE A 471 -27.93 6.94 -1.93
CA ILE A 471 -26.68 6.89 -2.72
C ILE A 471 -25.99 5.58 -2.35
N GLN A 472 -25.70 4.71 -3.31
CA GLN A 472 -25.16 3.38 -3.02
C GLN A 472 -24.14 2.87 -4.05
N SER A 473 -23.27 1.96 -3.62
CA SER A 473 -22.41 1.16 -4.50
C SER A 473 -23.23 0.17 -5.32
N LYS A 474 -22.68 -0.29 -6.46
CA LYS A 474 -23.34 -1.23 -7.38
C LYS A 474 -23.73 -2.55 -6.71
N ASP A 475 -22.89 -3.06 -5.82
CA ASP A 475 -23.13 -4.28 -5.05
C ASP A 475 -24.03 -4.06 -3.82
N GLY A 476 -24.44 -2.81 -3.55
CA GLY A 476 -25.29 -2.43 -2.43
C GLY A 476 -24.62 -2.51 -1.06
N THR A 477 -23.32 -2.82 -0.99
CA THR A 477 -22.62 -3.03 0.29
C THR A 477 -22.27 -1.72 1.00
N ILE A 478 -22.21 -0.61 0.26
CA ILE A 478 -21.98 0.74 0.79
C ILE A 478 -23.14 1.62 0.36
N TYR A 479 -23.78 2.32 1.31
CA TYR A 479 -24.83 3.27 0.99
C TYR A 479 -25.00 4.36 2.05
N PHE A 480 -25.57 5.48 1.61
CA PHE A 480 -26.15 6.54 2.42
C PHE A 480 -27.63 6.65 2.05
N ASP A 481 -28.51 6.23 2.96
CA ASP A 481 -29.96 6.35 2.84
C ASP A 481 -30.38 7.64 3.54
N LEU A 482 -30.59 8.68 2.73
CA LEU A 482 -30.89 10.03 3.18
C LEU A 482 -32.38 10.20 3.53
N ASP A 483 -33.24 9.25 3.11
CA ASP A 483 -34.65 9.21 3.51
C ASP A 483 -34.81 8.63 4.92
N SER A 484 -34.14 7.50 5.23
CA SER A 484 -34.20 6.89 6.56
C SER A 484 -33.18 7.47 7.55
N GLY A 485 -32.09 8.07 7.03
CA GLY A 485 -30.95 8.52 7.83
C GLY A 485 -29.90 7.43 8.11
N ASP A 486 -30.01 6.27 7.47
CA ASP A 486 -29.09 5.15 7.66
C ASP A 486 -27.86 5.26 6.74
N ALA A 487 -26.72 4.73 7.19
CA ALA A 487 -25.54 4.54 6.35
C ALA A 487 -24.93 3.16 6.59
N ALA A 488 -24.58 2.46 5.50
CA ALA A 488 -23.74 1.28 5.57
C ALA A 488 -22.37 1.58 4.96
N VAL A 489 -21.34 1.30 5.74
CA VAL A 489 -19.94 1.43 5.34
C VAL A 489 -19.18 0.22 5.84
N LYS A 490 -18.35 -0.38 4.98
CA LYS A 490 -17.47 -1.48 5.39
C LYS A 490 -16.26 -0.96 6.15
N LYS A 491 -15.71 0.17 5.69
CA LYS A 491 -14.47 0.77 6.19
C LYS A 491 -14.44 2.27 5.89
N LEU A 492 -14.18 3.10 6.90
CA LEU A 492 -13.84 4.51 6.76
C LEU A 492 -12.32 4.65 6.90
N VAL A 493 -11.66 5.35 5.99
CA VAL A 493 -10.19 5.50 5.96
C VAL A 493 -9.81 6.96 6.19
N GLY A 494 -8.94 7.20 7.16
CA GLY A 494 -8.38 8.52 7.44
C GLY A 494 -7.06 8.78 6.70
N ALA A 495 -6.68 10.05 6.62
CA ALA A 495 -5.34 10.42 6.16
C ALA A 495 -4.26 9.77 7.04
N GLY A 496 -3.25 9.16 6.42
CA GLY A 496 -2.20 8.42 7.14
C GLY A 496 -2.51 6.94 7.41
N GLY A 497 -3.59 6.37 6.86
CA GLY A 497 -3.82 4.92 6.83
C GLY A 497 -4.61 4.34 8.01
N MET A 498 -4.96 5.15 9.02
CA MET A 498 -5.91 4.71 10.06
C MET A 498 -7.29 4.39 9.46
N SER A 499 -8.03 3.50 10.09
CA SER A 499 -9.36 3.14 9.60
C SER A 499 -10.36 2.75 10.68
N ILE A 500 -11.64 2.84 10.35
CA ILE A 500 -12.75 2.37 11.18
C ILE A 500 -13.56 1.36 10.37
N ASP A 501 -13.63 0.11 10.82
CA ASP A 501 -14.48 -0.91 10.21
C ASP A 501 -15.73 -1.10 11.06
N VAL A 502 -16.88 -1.26 10.39
CA VAL A 502 -18.18 -1.51 11.01
C VAL A 502 -18.71 -2.84 10.50
N GLY A 503 -19.11 -3.74 11.40
CA GLY A 503 -19.68 -5.04 11.06
C GLY A 503 -19.15 -6.18 11.93
N GLU A 504 -19.02 -7.36 11.32
CA GLU A 504 -18.62 -8.58 12.01
C GLU A 504 -17.10 -8.68 12.18
N PHE A 505 -16.65 -9.06 13.38
CA PHE A 505 -15.25 -9.41 13.64
C PHE A 505 -15.14 -10.50 14.70
N ALA A 506 -14.06 -11.28 14.66
CA ALA A 506 -13.80 -12.34 15.62
C ALA A 506 -12.82 -11.91 16.73
N ASN A 507 -12.99 -12.46 17.93
CA ASN A 507 -11.96 -12.42 18.96
C ASN A 507 -10.88 -13.51 18.73
N ILE A 508 -9.86 -13.53 19.59
CA ILE A 508 -8.75 -14.50 19.55
C ILE A 508 -9.18 -15.97 19.74
N TYR A 509 -10.41 -16.21 20.19
CA TYR A 509 -10.99 -17.55 20.38
C TYR A 509 -11.97 -17.92 19.25
N GLY A 510 -12.10 -17.09 18.22
CA GLY A 510 -13.01 -17.32 17.08
C GLY A 510 -14.47 -16.94 17.33
N THR A 511 -14.82 -16.40 18.50
CA THR A 511 -16.18 -15.89 18.78
C THR A 511 -16.44 -14.64 17.93
N LYS A 512 -17.58 -14.60 17.25
CA LYS A 512 -17.99 -13.50 16.37
C LYS A 512 -18.72 -12.42 17.14
N PHE A 513 -18.39 -11.16 16.86
CA PHE A 513 -19.02 -9.97 17.41
C PHE A 513 -19.48 -9.06 16.28
N TYR A 514 -20.54 -8.30 16.52
CA TYR A 514 -20.96 -7.21 15.64
C TYR A 514 -20.70 -5.87 16.31
N GLY A 515 -20.03 -4.95 15.61
CA GLY A 515 -19.82 -3.58 16.10
C GLY A 515 -18.77 -2.81 15.31
N LEU A 516 -17.88 -2.09 16.00
CA LEU A 516 -16.92 -1.15 15.42
C LEU A 516 -15.50 -1.50 15.84
N ARG A 517 -14.53 -1.45 14.92
CA ARG A 517 -13.11 -1.51 15.24
C ARG A 517 -12.35 -0.35 14.60
N ILE A 518 -11.46 0.27 15.37
CA ILE A 518 -10.51 1.27 14.87
C ILE A 518 -9.20 0.55 14.64
N ASN A 519 -8.56 0.72 13.47
CA ASN A 519 -7.30 0.08 13.11
C ASN A 519 -6.21 1.12 12.85
N ASN A 520 -4.97 0.75 13.22
CA ASN A 520 -3.77 1.51 12.87
C ASN A 520 -3.43 1.34 11.36
N PRO A 521 -2.43 2.08 10.84
CA PRO A 521 -2.01 1.95 9.43
C PRO A 521 -1.48 0.56 9.05
N ALA A 522 -1.03 -0.24 10.01
CA ALA A 522 -0.63 -1.64 9.81
C ALA A 522 -1.82 -2.61 9.72
N GLY A 523 -3.06 -2.12 9.86
CA GLY A 523 -4.28 -2.91 9.80
C GLY A 523 -4.65 -3.62 11.10
N GLU A 524 -3.92 -3.37 12.19
CA GLU A 524 -4.19 -3.95 13.50
C GLU A 524 -5.27 -3.14 14.22
N SER A 525 -6.26 -3.82 14.78
CA SER A 525 -7.32 -3.17 15.54
C SER A 525 -6.79 -2.63 16.87
N VAL A 526 -6.82 -1.31 17.03
CA VAL A 526 -6.45 -0.55 18.23
C VAL A 526 -7.62 -0.28 19.18
N ILE A 527 -8.88 -0.43 18.75
CA ILE A 527 -10.07 -0.41 19.63
C ILE A 527 -11.09 -1.36 19.00
N LYS A 528 -11.81 -2.15 19.80
CA LYS A 528 -12.96 -2.94 19.32
C LYS A 528 -14.15 -2.79 20.26
N LEU A 529 -15.31 -2.47 19.69
CA LEU A 529 -16.61 -2.35 20.34
C LEU A 529 -17.50 -3.41 19.72
N GLY A 530 -18.02 -4.35 20.50
CA GLY A 530 -18.77 -5.46 19.92
C GLY A 530 -19.82 -6.02 20.86
N ILE A 531 -20.90 -6.50 20.27
CA ILE A 531 -21.95 -7.27 20.94
C ILE A 531 -21.86 -8.71 20.42
N ASP A 532 -21.92 -9.68 21.34
CA ASP A 532 -22.10 -11.08 20.97
C ASP A 532 -23.56 -11.26 20.53
N PRO A 533 -23.83 -11.61 19.26
CA PRO A 533 -25.20 -11.79 18.77
C PRO A 533 -25.97 -12.90 19.52
N ALA A 534 -25.29 -13.83 20.18
CA ALA A 534 -25.92 -14.87 21.00
C ALA A 534 -26.37 -14.34 22.38
N GLU A 535 -25.77 -13.26 22.88
CA GLU A 535 -26.13 -12.61 24.14
C GLU A 535 -27.05 -11.42 23.91
N LYS A 536 -28.33 -11.55 24.27
CA LYS A 536 -29.36 -10.52 24.02
C LYS A 536 -29.23 -9.26 24.92
N SER A 537 -28.21 -9.14 25.77
CA SER A 537 -28.22 -8.16 26.87
C SER A 537 -26.86 -7.65 27.39
N GLY A 538 -25.80 -7.66 26.57
CA GLY A 538 -24.48 -7.12 26.97
C GLY A 538 -23.64 -6.64 25.79
N GLY A 539 -22.80 -5.63 26.01
CA GLY A 539 -21.83 -5.13 25.02
C GLY A 539 -20.44 -5.10 25.63
N THR A 540 -19.43 -5.48 24.84
CA THR A 540 -18.05 -5.58 25.32
C THR A 540 -17.18 -4.49 24.68
N PHE A 541 -16.44 -3.77 25.52
CA PHE A 541 -15.46 -2.77 25.13
C PHE A 541 -14.05 -3.36 25.27
N TYR A 542 -13.40 -3.63 24.15
CA TYR A 542 -12.06 -4.19 24.10
C TYR A 542 -11.03 -3.11 23.72
N LEU A 543 -10.03 -2.97 24.59
CA LEU A 543 -8.85 -2.15 24.35
C LEU A 543 -7.60 -3.05 24.22
N PRO A 544 -6.81 -2.95 23.15
CA PRO A 544 -5.45 -3.48 23.05
C PRO A 544 -4.42 -2.53 23.71
N ARG A 545 -3.20 -3.02 24.05
CA ARG A 545 -2.08 -2.33 24.78
C ARG A 545 -1.92 -0.85 24.52
N LEU A 546 -2.05 -0.42 23.27
CA LEU A 546 -1.73 0.94 22.84
C LEU A 546 -2.93 1.91 22.89
N ALA A 547 -4.11 1.43 23.27
CA ALA A 547 -5.24 2.28 23.63
C ALA A 547 -5.55 2.11 25.11
N GLY A 548 -4.86 2.87 25.96
CA GLY A 548 -5.29 3.10 27.33
C GLY A 548 -5.61 4.57 27.53
N ILE A 549 -6.40 4.89 28.55
CA ILE A 549 -5.81 5.81 29.51
C ILE A 549 -4.72 4.95 30.18
N ASN A 550 -3.48 5.18 29.72
CA ASN A 550 -2.25 4.42 29.90
C ASN A 550 -2.16 3.59 31.21
N PHE A 551 -1.75 2.31 31.13
CA PHE A 551 -0.62 1.69 31.89
C PHE A 551 -0.24 0.28 31.32
N GLY A 552 0.62 0.18 30.29
CA GLY A 552 1.51 -1.00 30.04
C GLY A 552 1.14 -2.11 28.99
N ASP A 553 2.08 -3.05 28.74
CA ASP A 553 2.41 -3.88 27.54
C ASP A 553 1.40 -4.95 26.89
N ILE A 554 1.46 -5.25 25.56
CA ILE A 554 0.60 -6.03 24.55
C ILE A 554 0.95 -7.47 24.29
N ASP A 555 2.15 -7.96 24.59
CA ASP A 555 2.56 -9.30 24.12
C ASP A 555 2.11 -10.40 25.08
N ASP A 556 0.98 -10.16 25.71
CA ASP A 556 0.74 -10.68 27.01
C ASP A 556 -0.73 -11.08 27.14
N PRO A 557 -1.02 -12.30 27.59
CA PRO A 557 -2.38 -12.76 27.89
C PRO A 557 -3.10 -11.95 28.96
N ARG A 558 -2.60 -10.76 29.34
CA ARG A 558 -3.11 -9.82 30.34
C ARG A 558 -3.77 -8.57 29.75
N GLY A 559 -4.51 -8.71 28.66
CA GLY A 559 -5.36 -7.63 28.15
C GLY A 559 -6.37 -7.16 29.20
N ALA A 560 -6.47 -5.84 29.39
CA ALA A 560 -7.49 -5.22 30.21
C ALA A 560 -8.77 -5.04 29.40
N TYR A 561 -9.89 -5.41 29.99
CA TYR A 561 -11.21 -5.15 29.42
C TYR A 561 -12.10 -4.53 30.50
N ILE A 562 -12.99 -3.67 30.05
CA ILE A 562 -14.15 -3.25 30.84
C ILE A 562 -15.34 -3.88 30.15
N SER A 563 -15.98 -4.82 30.84
CA SER A 563 -17.23 -5.42 30.37
C SER A 563 -18.35 -4.93 31.26
N VAL A 564 -19.46 -4.52 30.63
CA VAL A 564 -20.70 -4.20 31.32
C VAL A 564 -21.77 -5.10 30.74
N TYR A 565 -22.27 -6.03 31.55
CA TYR A 565 -23.26 -6.99 31.12
C TYR A 565 -24.32 -7.21 32.20
N ARG A 566 -25.51 -7.66 31.79
CA ARG A 566 -26.60 -7.98 32.69
C ARG A 566 -26.66 -9.50 32.87
N SER A 567 -26.36 -9.99 34.07
CA SER A 567 -26.57 -11.41 34.40
C SER A 567 -28.00 -11.61 34.88
N GLY A 568 -28.73 -12.53 34.26
CA GLY A 568 -30.05 -12.96 34.69
C GLY A 568 -30.04 -14.43 35.08
N SER A 569 -30.83 -14.79 36.10
CA SER A 569 -31.21 -16.20 36.30
C SER A 569 -31.97 -16.70 35.07
N LEU A 570 -31.78 -17.97 34.67
CA LEU A 570 -32.51 -18.61 33.55
C LEU A 570 -34.04 -18.59 33.75
N ASP A 571 -34.52 -18.41 34.99
CA ASP A 571 -35.93 -18.27 35.33
C ASP A 571 -36.46 -16.82 35.37
N GLY A 572 -35.61 -15.82 35.08
CA GLY A 572 -35.97 -14.41 35.02
C GLY A 572 -36.26 -13.73 36.36
N SER A 573 -36.06 -14.41 37.49
CA SER A 573 -36.43 -13.89 38.82
C SER A 573 -35.48 -12.81 39.36
N GLU A 574 -34.24 -12.75 38.89
CA GLU A 574 -33.29 -11.70 39.25
C GLU A 574 -32.49 -11.22 38.02
N THR A 575 -32.49 -9.91 37.79
CA THR A 575 -31.64 -9.26 36.78
C THR A 575 -30.76 -8.23 37.48
N TRP A 576 -29.44 -8.40 37.44
CA TRP A 576 -28.50 -7.41 37.97
C TRP A 576 -27.56 -6.93 36.87
N GLY A 577 -27.27 -5.62 36.85
CA GLY A 577 -26.16 -5.07 36.05
C GLY A 577 -24.85 -5.34 36.78
N THR A 578 -23.91 -6.01 36.10
CA THR A 578 -22.56 -6.25 36.60
C THR A 578 -21.59 -5.47 35.73
N MET A 579 -20.67 -4.74 36.37
CA MET A 579 -19.48 -4.19 35.71
C MET A 579 -18.28 -5.04 36.12
N GLU A 580 -17.58 -5.57 35.14
CA GLU A 580 -16.34 -6.29 35.35
C GLU A 580 -15.18 -5.52 34.75
N ILE A 581 -14.17 -5.28 35.58
CA ILE A 581 -12.88 -4.76 35.18
C ILE A 581 -11.91 -5.92 35.33
N GLY A 582 -11.59 -6.54 34.20
CA GLY A 582 -10.75 -7.72 34.16
C GLY A 582 -9.44 -7.42 33.47
N ILE A 583 -8.36 -7.95 34.02
CA ILE A 583 -7.10 -8.14 33.31
C ILE A 583 -7.04 -9.65 33.08
N LYS A 584 -6.91 -10.11 31.83
CA LYS A 584 -6.72 -11.54 31.59
C LYS A 584 -5.38 -11.99 32.21
N SER A 585 -5.14 -13.29 32.40
CA SER A 585 -3.82 -13.77 32.84
C SER A 585 -3.52 -15.09 32.12
N PRO A 586 -2.25 -15.38 31.76
CA PRO A 586 -1.90 -16.58 31.00
C PRO A 586 -2.38 -17.88 31.66
N ASN A 587 -2.46 -17.89 33.00
CA ASN A 587 -2.63 -19.10 33.80
C ASN A 587 -3.93 -19.09 34.63
N THR A 588 -4.77 -18.06 34.53
CA THR A 588 -6.06 -17.99 35.25
C THR A 588 -7.15 -17.35 34.39
N THR A 589 -8.32 -17.98 34.35
CA THR A 589 -9.57 -17.40 33.83
C THR A 589 -10.28 -16.67 34.97
N GLY A 590 -10.19 -15.33 35.04
CA GLY A 590 -10.96 -14.59 36.04
C GLY A 590 -10.81 -13.07 35.99
N SER A 591 -11.90 -12.37 36.33
CA SER A 591 -11.99 -10.92 36.49
C SER A 591 -11.26 -10.48 37.76
N LEU A 592 -10.40 -9.46 37.66
CA LEU A 592 -9.58 -9.00 38.79
C LEU A 592 -10.44 -8.23 39.81
N VAL A 593 -11.40 -7.44 39.31
CA VAL A 593 -12.42 -6.78 40.11
C VAL A 593 -13.78 -6.90 39.42
N ARG A 594 -14.74 -7.52 40.10
CA ARG A 594 -16.16 -7.57 39.70
C ARG A 594 -16.95 -6.70 40.66
N ILE A 595 -17.70 -5.75 40.12
CA ILE A 595 -18.60 -4.89 40.90
C ILE A 595 -20.03 -5.17 40.44
N SER A 596 -20.83 -5.68 41.36
CA SER A 596 -22.27 -5.85 41.20
C SER A 596 -23.01 -4.96 42.21
N ARG A 597 -24.34 -4.92 42.10
CA ARG A 597 -25.18 -4.04 42.94
C ARG A 597 -24.97 -4.22 44.45
N ARG A 598 -24.56 -5.41 44.90
CA ARG A 598 -24.42 -5.76 46.33
C ARG A 598 -23.08 -6.38 46.67
N GLU A 599 -22.16 -6.48 45.72
CA GLU A 599 -20.91 -7.21 45.94
C GLU A 599 -19.77 -6.56 45.16
N ILE A 600 -18.65 -6.36 45.85
CA ILE A 600 -17.35 -6.12 45.23
C ILE A 600 -16.54 -7.37 45.44
N TRP A 601 -16.16 -8.03 44.35
CA TRP A 601 -15.37 -9.25 44.36
C TRP A 601 -14.01 -8.98 43.72
N VAL A 602 -12.93 -9.34 44.41
CA VAL A 602 -11.56 -9.19 43.96
C VAL A 602 -10.90 -10.56 43.91
N THR A 603 -10.43 -10.95 42.73
CA THR A 603 -9.72 -12.21 42.52
C THR A 603 -8.24 -11.92 42.39
N MET A 604 -7.43 -12.40 43.33
CA MET A 604 -5.98 -12.30 43.30
C MET A 604 -5.38 -13.63 42.83
N PRO A 605 -4.88 -13.74 41.60
CA PRO A 605 -4.17 -14.94 41.16
C PRO A 605 -2.86 -15.09 41.94
N ARG A 606 -2.50 -16.33 42.31
CA ARG A 606 -1.24 -16.69 42.97
C ARG A 606 -0.30 -17.38 41.98
N GLU A 607 1.01 -17.32 42.25
CA GLU A 607 2.05 -17.92 41.40
C GLU A 607 1.94 -19.44 41.26
N ASP A 608 1.25 -20.11 42.20
CA ASP A 608 1.00 -21.55 42.19
C ASP A 608 -0.21 -21.97 41.31
N GLY A 609 -0.84 -21.03 40.60
CA GLY A 609 -2.01 -21.26 39.77
C GLY A 609 -3.34 -21.30 40.52
N THR A 610 -3.33 -21.13 41.85
CA THR A 610 -4.55 -20.93 42.65
C THR A 610 -4.97 -19.46 42.66
N SER A 611 -6.21 -19.18 43.05
CA SER A 611 -6.67 -17.80 43.25
C SER A 611 -7.16 -17.57 44.67
N GLN A 612 -6.86 -16.39 45.21
CA GLN A 612 -7.46 -15.90 46.44
C GLN A 612 -8.59 -14.95 46.08
N ASN A 613 -9.80 -15.30 46.50
CA ASN A 613 -10.95 -14.44 46.36
C ASN A 613 -11.16 -13.66 47.65
N ASN A 614 -11.26 -12.34 47.53
CA ASN A 614 -11.72 -11.47 48.60
C ASN A 614 -12.99 -10.77 48.14
N SER A 615 -14.02 -10.72 48.97
CA SER A 615 -15.26 -10.00 48.63
C SER A 615 -15.82 -9.20 49.78
N ILE A 616 -16.53 -8.13 49.40
CA ILE A 616 -17.36 -7.32 50.29
C ILE A 616 -18.79 -7.43 49.76
N THR A 617 -19.67 -8.07 50.54
CA THR A 617 -21.06 -8.33 50.14
C THR A 617 -22.01 -7.63 51.10
N ILE A 618 -22.92 -6.82 50.56
CA ILE A 618 -23.98 -6.14 51.31
C ILE A 618 -25.22 -7.01 51.27
N THR A 619 -25.52 -7.66 52.40
CA THR A 619 -26.71 -8.47 52.59
C THR A 619 -27.78 -7.68 53.37
N PRO A 620 -29.03 -8.15 53.41
CA PRO A 620 -30.05 -7.54 54.26
C PRO A 620 -29.70 -7.52 55.75
N ALA A 621 -28.77 -8.39 56.19
CA ALA A 621 -28.33 -8.51 57.58
C ALA A 621 -27.10 -7.65 57.92
N GLY A 622 -26.40 -7.07 56.94
CA GLY A 622 -25.21 -6.24 57.15
C GLY A 622 -24.16 -6.34 56.04
N ILE A 623 -22.91 -6.00 56.36
CA ILE A 623 -21.75 -6.15 55.47
C ILE A 623 -21.00 -7.42 55.84
N GLU A 624 -20.82 -8.30 54.86
CA GLU A 624 -20.05 -9.53 54.97
C GLU A 624 -18.71 -9.36 54.24
N LEU A 625 -17.62 -9.79 54.89
CA LEU A 625 -16.27 -9.80 54.34
C LEU A 625 -15.84 -11.26 54.20
N CYS A 626 -15.42 -11.67 53.01
CA CYS A 626 -14.91 -13.02 52.75
C CYS A 626 -13.47 -12.92 52.25
N GLY A 627 -12.51 -13.59 52.90
CA GLY A 627 -11.08 -13.55 52.55
C GLY A 627 -10.17 -13.36 53.76
N LYS A 628 -8.84 -13.55 53.57
CA LYS A 628 -7.81 -13.27 54.59
C LYS A 628 -7.36 -11.82 54.46
N VAL A 629 -7.64 -10.99 55.47
CA VAL A 629 -7.28 -9.57 55.46
C VAL A 629 -6.32 -9.27 56.61
N THR A 630 -5.13 -8.76 56.29
CA THR A 630 -4.18 -8.33 57.32
C THR A 630 -4.46 -6.88 57.72
N VAL A 631 -5.00 -6.67 58.92
CA VAL A 631 -5.21 -5.33 59.49
C VAL A 631 -4.23 -5.13 60.64
N ASN A 632 -3.37 -4.11 60.54
CA ASN A 632 -2.35 -3.80 61.56
C ASN A 632 -1.45 -5.00 61.92
N GLY A 633 -1.05 -5.79 60.93
CA GLY A 633 -0.15 -6.93 61.12
C GLY A 633 -0.80 -8.18 61.74
N ARG A 634 -2.13 -8.21 61.88
CA ARG A 634 -2.89 -9.43 62.25
C ARG A 634 -3.76 -9.87 61.09
N GLU A 635 -3.69 -11.17 60.80
CA GLU A 635 -4.54 -11.85 59.83
C GLU A 635 -5.94 -12.04 60.44
N ILE A 636 -6.98 -11.54 59.77
CA ILE A 636 -8.39 -11.69 60.13
C ILE A 636 -9.09 -12.52 59.07
#